data_AF-A0A2H5ZM90-F1
#
_entry.id   AF-A0A2H5ZM90-F1
#
_cell.length_a   1.000
_cell.length_b   1.000
_cell.length_c   1.000
_cell.angle_alpha   90.00
_cell.angle_beta   90.00
_cell.angle_gamma   90.00
#
_symmetry.space_group_name_H-M   'P 1'
#
loop_
_entity.id
_entity.type
_entity.pdbx_description
1 polymer ?
#
loop_
_entity_poly.entity_id
_entity_poly.type
_entity_poly.pdbx_seq_one_letter_code
_entity_poly.pdbx_strand_id
1 'polypeptide(L)'
;MIRSLIALYLVFALTLPPLLSASGQGVCSSGERDSQPCSEQVDCPGGACVFVQGICDGGTDDGADCECPLSTCGLAFACPNDPVLGSCISGLRAGECCDPAFNCSDGSPCAPTQKVCLDGPLKGFPCLRDAHCLGSLCWALGRRCDDGYACVDDDDCLDGTCQGTGNFPTPTPTSAVTPSPTPVRCVGDCDGDGSVTIDNILTMVNIALGQTPLSSCFAGDENGDGTITVDELVAAVTAALLSCR
;
A
#
# COMPACT_ATOMS: atom_id res chain seq x y z
N MET A 1 16.43 -41.63 54.61
CA MET A 1 15.68 -41.57 53.33
C MET A 1 14.70 -40.40 53.42
N ILE A 2 14.52 -39.65 52.33
CA ILE A 2 13.63 -38.47 52.14
C ILE A 2 14.19 -37.12 52.65
N ARG A 3 15.18 -36.54 51.94
CA ARG A 3 15.50 -35.09 52.02
C ARG A 3 16.11 -34.51 50.71
N SER A 4 15.79 -35.07 49.54
CA SER A 4 16.50 -34.67 48.31
C SER A 4 15.68 -34.72 47.02
N LEU A 5 14.47 -34.13 47.00
CA LEU A 5 13.64 -34.07 45.77
C LEU A 5 12.88 -32.74 45.53
N ILE A 6 13.03 -31.69 46.34
CA ILE A 6 12.19 -30.47 46.22
C ILE A 6 12.91 -29.29 45.54
N ALA A 7 14.23 -29.36 45.32
CA ALA A 7 15.01 -28.20 44.86
C ALA A 7 15.25 -28.10 43.34
N LEU A 8 14.63 -28.95 42.51
CA LEU A 8 14.83 -28.94 41.05
C LEU A 8 13.54 -28.66 40.25
N TYR A 9 12.52 -28.04 40.86
CA TYR A 9 11.26 -27.70 40.20
C TYR A 9 10.95 -26.19 40.19
N LEU A 10 11.90 -25.33 40.59
CA LEU A 10 11.66 -23.90 40.85
C LEU A 10 12.54 -22.94 40.03
N VAL A 11 13.15 -23.41 38.94
CA VAL A 11 13.89 -22.56 37.97
C VAL A 11 13.27 -22.63 36.57
N PHE A 12 12.09 -23.23 36.43
CA PHE A 12 11.31 -23.24 35.19
C PHE A 12 10.01 -22.43 35.34
N ALA A 13 10.12 -21.28 36.00
CA ALA A 13 9.04 -20.32 36.10
C ALA A 13 9.50 -18.99 35.50
N LEU A 14 8.92 -18.68 34.33
CA LEU A 14 8.66 -17.34 33.81
C LEU A 14 9.80 -16.63 33.05
N THR A 15 10.16 -17.16 31.88
CA THR A 15 10.24 -16.32 30.67
C THR A 15 9.37 -16.92 29.58
N LEU A 16 8.10 -17.15 29.91
CA LEU A 16 7.08 -17.16 28.87
C LEU A 16 7.09 -15.73 28.30
N PRO A 17 7.22 -15.52 26.98
CA PRO A 17 6.93 -14.21 26.40
C PRO A 17 5.53 -13.82 26.90
N PRO A 18 5.28 -12.53 27.18
CA PRO A 18 3.96 -12.10 27.60
C PRO A 18 2.95 -12.72 26.64
N LEU A 19 1.99 -13.47 27.17
CA LEU A 19 0.82 -13.87 26.42
C LEU A 19 0.23 -12.54 25.94
N LEU A 20 0.39 -12.26 24.64
CA LEU A 20 -0.18 -11.08 24.00
C LEU A 20 -1.67 -11.11 24.32
N SER A 21 -2.08 -10.26 25.25
CA SER A 21 -3.48 -10.01 25.52
C SER A 21 -4.06 -9.39 24.25
N ALA A 22 -5.08 -10.05 23.69
CA ALA A 22 -5.73 -9.74 22.42
C ALA A 22 -6.60 -8.47 22.49
N SER A 23 -6.03 -7.33 22.89
CA SER A 23 -6.77 -6.06 22.96
C SER A 23 -5.96 -4.82 22.59
N GLY A 24 -4.87 -4.97 21.83
CA GLY A 24 -4.13 -3.82 21.30
C GLY A 24 -2.89 -4.25 20.53
N GLN A 25 -3.06 -4.67 19.27
CA GLN A 25 -1.94 -5.01 18.39
C GLN A 25 -1.58 -3.83 17.50
N GLY A 26 -1.26 -2.73 18.17
CA GLY A 26 -0.63 -1.62 17.50
C GLY A 26 0.85 -1.91 17.29
N VAL A 27 1.43 -1.31 16.25
CA VAL A 27 2.87 -1.10 16.17
C VAL A 27 3.13 0.38 16.02
N CYS A 28 4.27 0.84 16.53
CA CYS A 28 4.67 2.21 16.33
C CYS A 28 5.01 2.43 14.86
N SER A 29 4.33 3.39 14.24
CA SER A 29 4.69 3.97 12.96
C SER A 29 5.62 5.15 13.23
N SER A 30 6.82 5.11 12.66
CA SER A 30 7.87 6.10 12.84
C SER A 30 8.36 6.27 14.29
N GLY A 31 9.26 7.23 14.49
CA GLY A 31 9.85 7.53 15.79
C GLY A 31 10.91 6.52 16.25
N GLU A 32 11.34 6.65 17.51
CA GLU A 32 12.44 5.86 18.08
C GLU A 32 12.12 4.36 18.22
N ARG A 33 10.81 4.05 18.25
CA ARG A 33 10.29 2.69 18.41
C ARG A 33 9.60 2.19 17.16
N ASP A 34 9.91 2.74 15.98
CA ASP A 34 9.30 2.29 14.72
C ASP A 34 9.33 0.75 14.56
N SER A 35 8.22 0.19 14.08
CA SER A 35 7.97 -1.25 13.94
C SER A 35 7.93 -2.06 15.25
N GLN A 36 8.03 -1.43 16.43
CA GLN A 36 7.88 -2.11 17.72
C GLN A 36 6.40 -2.16 18.16
N PRO A 37 6.00 -3.18 18.94
CA PRO A 37 4.63 -3.26 19.45
C PRO A 37 4.31 -2.12 20.43
N CYS A 38 3.05 -1.68 20.38
CA CYS A 38 2.48 -0.66 21.25
C CYS A 38 1.02 -0.97 21.57
N SER A 39 0.52 -0.39 22.66
CA SER A 39 -0.89 -0.45 23.04
C SER A 39 -1.52 0.94 23.12
N GLU A 40 -0.72 1.98 23.35
CA GLU A 40 -1.18 3.36 23.45
C GLU A 40 -0.25 4.32 22.69
N GLN A 41 -0.75 5.51 22.37
CA GLN A 41 0.03 6.53 21.64
C GLN A 41 1.33 6.94 22.37
N VAL A 42 1.31 6.93 23.71
CA VAL A 42 2.48 7.27 24.53
C VAL A 42 3.64 6.29 24.36
N ASP A 43 3.38 5.06 23.88
CA ASP A 43 4.40 4.05 23.64
C ASP A 43 5.29 4.38 22.43
N CYS A 44 4.86 5.33 21.58
CA CYS A 44 5.51 5.67 20.31
C CYS A 44 6.00 7.12 20.31
N PRO A 45 7.06 7.45 21.07
CA PRO A 45 7.61 8.80 21.08
C PRO A 45 8.14 9.19 19.70
N GLY A 46 7.67 10.33 19.19
CA GLY A 46 8.01 10.82 17.84
C GLY A 46 7.32 10.04 16.70
N GLY A 47 6.34 9.19 17.02
CA GLY A 47 5.57 8.41 16.06
C GLY A 47 4.11 8.28 16.47
N ALA A 48 3.44 7.25 15.98
CA ALA A 48 2.07 6.93 16.38
C ALA A 48 1.85 5.44 16.54
N CYS A 49 1.01 5.06 17.52
CA CYS A 49 0.60 3.68 17.68
C CYS A 49 -0.56 3.40 16.72
N VAL A 50 -0.30 2.59 15.69
CA VAL A 50 -1.29 2.28 14.64
C VAL A 50 -1.58 0.79 14.58
N PHE A 51 -2.82 0.46 14.24
CA PHE A 51 -3.19 -0.91 13.88
C PHE A 51 -2.55 -1.29 12.55
N VAL A 52 -1.94 -2.47 12.52
CA VAL A 52 -1.33 -2.99 11.30
C VAL A 52 -2.39 -3.55 10.35
N GLN A 53 -2.14 -3.35 9.07
CA GLN A 53 -2.86 -3.99 7.98
C GLN A 53 -1.99 -5.10 7.40
N GLY A 54 -2.61 -6.07 6.73
CA GLY A 54 -1.89 -7.18 6.11
C GLY A 54 -1.73 -6.94 4.62
N ILE A 55 -0.53 -7.19 4.11
CA ILE A 55 -0.22 -7.18 2.69
C ILE A 55 0.48 -8.47 2.30
N CYS A 56 0.07 -9.07 1.19
CA CYS A 56 0.74 -10.24 0.64
C CYS A 56 2.17 -9.89 0.21
N ASP A 57 3.15 -10.68 0.69
CA ASP A 57 4.57 -10.49 0.42
C ASP A 57 5.09 -11.52 -0.59
N GLY A 58 5.17 -11.07 -1.84
CA GLY A 58 5.62 -11.84 -2.99
C GLY A 58 4.50 -12.58 -3.71
N GLY A 59 4.89 -13.27 -4.78
CA GLY A 59 3.96 -14.11 -5.52
C GLY A 59 3.09 -13.36 -6.52
N THR A 60 1.93 -13.92 -6.88
CA THR A 60 1.00 -13.30 -7.86
C THR A 60 0.20 -12.15 -7.28
N ASP A 61 0.03 -12.15 -5.96
CA ASP A 61 -0.79 -11.19 -5.22
C ASP A 61 0.09 -10.19 -4.44
N ASP A 62 1.37 -10.05 -4.80
CA ASP A 62 2.30 -9.15 -4.10
C ASP A 62 1.75 -7.72 -4.05
N GLY A 63 1.60 -7.20 -2.84
CA GLY A 63 1.00 -5.89 -2.61
C GLY A 63 -0.52 -5.85 -2.45
N ALA A 64 -1.22 -6.97 -2.61
CA ALA A 64 -2.65 -7.06 -2.32
C ALA A 64 -2.93 -7.12 -0.81
N ASP A 65 -4.08 -6.58 -0.40
CA ASP A 65 -4.55 -6.63 0.98
C ASP A 65 -4.86 -8.06 1.43
N CYS A 66 -4.52 -8.38 2.67
CA CYS A 66 -4.88 -9.62 3.31
C CYS A 66 -5.32 -9.40 4.76
N GLU A 67 -6.40 -10.06 5.17
CA GLU A 67 -7.08 -9.72 6.42
C GLU A 67 -6.48 -10.37 7.67
N CYS A 68 -5.62 -11.37 7.53
CA CYS A 68 -5.04 -12.10 8.65
C CYS A 68 -3.52 -11.93 8.73
N PRO A 69 -2.99 -10.78 9.20
CA PRO A 69 -1.55 -10.58 9.32
C PRO A 69 -0.88 -11.66 10.16
N LEU A 70 0.22 -12.20 9.63
CA LEU A 70 0.98 -13.34 10.17
C LEU A 70 0.18 -14.66 10.21
N SER A 71 -0.92 -14.76 9.46
CA SER A 71 -1.75 -15.97 9.38
C SER A 71 -2.52 -16.05 8.05
N THR A 72 -3.58 -16.85 8.04
CA THR A 72 -4.51 -17.02 6.91
C THR A 72 -5.92 -17.15 7.44
N CYS A 73 -6.90 -16.75 6.63
CA CYS A 73 -8.30 -16.92 6.93
C CYS A 73 -8.72 -18.39 6.77
N GLY A 74 -9.13 -19.03 7.86
CA GLY A 74 -9.55 -20.43 7.88
C GLY A 74 -11.07 -20.58 7.85
N LEU A 75 -11.55 -21.62 7.16
CA LEU A 75 -12.98 -21.97 7.07
C LEU A 75 -13.54 -22.67 8.32
N ALA A 76 -12.73 -22.84 9.37
CA ALA A 76 -13.02 -23.74 10.49
C ALA A 76 -14.04 -23.17 11.51
N PHE A 77 -14.26 -21.86 11.51
CA PHE A 77 -15.19 -21.19 12.41
C PHE A 77 -15.84 -20.04 11.65
N ALA A 78 -17.11 -20.22 11.30
CA ALA A 78 -17.89 -19.19 10.63
C ALA A 78 -18.15 -18.03 11.59
N CYS A 79 -18.06 -16.81 11.08
CA CYS A 79 -18.49 -15.64 11.79
C CYS A 79 -19.95 -15.77 12.22
N PRO A 80 -20.33 -15.35 13.44
CA PRO A 80 -21.66 -15.63 14.00
C PRO A 80 -22.85 -15.21 13.12
N ASN A 81 -22.64 -14.26 12.20
CA ASN A 81 -23.68 -13.66 11.37
C ASN A 81 -23.46 -13.85 9.85
N ASP A 82 -22.35 -14.45 9.43
CA ASP A 82 -22.07 -14.68 8.01
C ASP A 82 -21.38 -16.04 7.79
N PRO A 83 -22.07 -17.03 7.19
CA PRO A 83 -21.53 -18.35 6.95
C PRO A 83 -20.48 -18.41 5.82
N VAL A 84 -20.30 -17.33 5.06
CA VAL A 84 -19.29 -17.22 3.99
C VAL A 84 -17.94 -16.78 4.56
N LEU A 85 -17.95 -16.04 5.67
CA LEU A 85 -16.74 -15.60 6.35
C LEU A 85 -16.12 -16.73 7.18
N GLY A 86 -14.79 -16.72 7.24
CA GLY A 86 -13.98 -17.56 8.10
C GLY A 86 -13.50 -16.82 9.35
N SER A 87 -12.50 -17.39 10.00
CA SER A 87 -11.78 -16.75 11.11
C SER A 87 -10.28 -16.86 10.91
N CYS A 88 -9.52 -15.84 11.29
CA CYS A 88 -8.07 -15.90 11.25
C CYS A 88 -7.58 -17.00 12.20
N ILE A 89 -6.82 -17.97 11.67
CA ILE A 89 -6.44 -19.18 12.42
C ILE A 89 -5.49 -18.84 13.58
N SER A 90 -4.63 -17.85 13.37
CA SER A 90 -3.59 -17.39 14.30
C SER A 90 -3.20 -15.96 13.94
N GLY A 91 -1.98 -15.55 14.32
CA GLY A 91 -1.41 -14.27 13.97
C GLY A 91 -1.93 -13.15 14.84
N LEU A 92 -1.96 -11.95 14.28
CA LEU A 92 -2.40 -10.76 15.01
C LEU A 92 -3.91 -10.85 15.23
N ARG A 93 -4.70 -10.97 14.17
CA ARG A 93 -6.17 -11.00 14.27
C ARG A 93 -6.75 -12.38 14.64
N ALA A 94 -6.03 -13.19 15.41
CA ALA A 94 -6.43 -14.56 15.73
C ALA A 94 -7.85 -14.64 16.33
N GLY A 95 -8.74 -15.39 15.67
CA GLY A 95 -10.15 -15.53 16.05
C GLY A 95 -11.06 -14.38 15.63
N GLU A 96 -10.53 -13.32 15.00
CA GLU A 96 -11.36 -12.32 14.33
C GLU A 96 -11.90 -12.86 13.01
N CYS A 97 -13.03 -12.28 12.59
CA CYS A 97 -13.68 -12.55 11.33
C CYS A 97 -12.82 -12.12 10.15
N CYS A 98 -12.83 -12.96 9.10
CA CYS A 98 -12.17 -12.65 7.84
C CYS A 98 -12.94 -13.24 6.66
N ASP A 99 -12.80 -12.62 5.50
CA ASP A 99 -13.24 -13.10 4.21
C ASP A 99 -12.12 -13.95 3.57
N PRO A 100 -12.38 -15.24 3.31
CA PRO A 100 -11.43 -16.13 2.65
C PRO A 100 -10.96 -15.66 1.26
N ALA A 101 -11.69 -14.74 0.61
CA ALA A 101 -11.31 -14.12 -0.67
C ALA A 101 -10.14 -13.13 -0.52
N PHE A 102 -9.90 -12.58 0.68
CA PHE A 102 -8.77 -11.70 0.97
C PHE A 102 -7.62 -12.47 1.65
N ASN A 103 -7.37 -13.69 1.17
CA ASN A 103 -6.14 -14.43 1.43
C ASN A 103 -5.16 -14.21 0.28
N CYS A 104 -3.87 -14.36 0.56
CA CYS A 104 -2.87 -14.48 -0.50
C CYS A 104 -3.05 -15.82 -1.22
N SER A 105 -3.52 -15.79 -2.47
CA SER A 105 -4.07 -16.95 -3.18
C SER A 105 -3.03 -18.03 -3.48
N ASP A 106 -1.77 -17.63 -3.59
CA ASP A 106 -0.62 -18.51 -3.84
C ASP A 106 0.08 -18.98 -2.55
N GLY A 107 -0.48 -18.64 -1.38
CA GLY A 107 0.06 -19.01 -0.09
C GLY A 107 1.27 -18.17 0.35
N SER A 108 1.54 -17.04 -0.32
CA SER A 108 2.51 -16.06 0.15
C SER A 108 2.15 -15.53 1.55
N PRO A 109 3.13 -15.07 2.34
CA PRO A 109 2.87 -14.58 3.68
C PRO A 109 2.03 -13.30 3.67
N CYS A 110 1.01 -13.27 4.53
CA CYS A 110 0.30 -12.03 4.85
C CYS A 110 1.14 -11.22 5.85
N ALA A 111 1.96 -10.28 5.36
CA ALA A 111 2.88 -9.52 6.18
C ALA A 111 2.19 -8.28 6.80
N PRO A 112 2.34 -8.05 8.11
CA PRO A 112 1.81 -6.84 8.75
C PRO A 112 2.60 -5.61 8.32
N THR A 113 1.90 -4.48 8.17
CA THR A 113 2.52 -3.20 7.89
C THR A 113 1.82 -2.05 8.61
N GLN A 114 2.63 -1.06 9.00
CA GLN A 114 2.24 0.24 9.52
C GLN A 114 2.52 1.39 8.54
N LYS A 115 2.90 1.03 7.31
CA LYS A 115 3.27 1.94 6.24
C LYS A 115 2.11 2.10 5.28
N VAL A 116 2.01 3.28 4.71
CA VAL A 116 1.06 3.61 3.66
C VAL A 116 1.77 4.27 2.47
N CYS A 117 1.15 4.20 1.30
CA CYS A 117 1.62 4.95 0.14
C CYS A 117 1.35 6.44 0.32
N LEU A 118 2.37 7.26 0.04
CA LEU A 118 2.32 8.70 0.32
C LEU A 118 1.56 9.55 -0.70
N ASP A 119 1.40 9.05 -1.93
CA ASP A 119 0.83 9.77 -3.05
C ASP A 119 0.34 8.79 -4.13
N GLY A 120 -0.24 9.34 -5.20
CA GLY A 120 -0.71 8.57 -6.35
C GLY A 120 -2.07 7.91 -6.11
N PRO A 121 -2.49 7.00 -6.99
CA PRO A 121 -3.81 6.38 -6.94
C PRO A 121 -4.01 5.46 -5.73
N LEU A 122 -2.91 5.05 -5.08
CA LEU A 122 -2.91 4.21 -3.89
C LEU A 122 -2.54 4.98 -2.62
N LYS A 123 -2.56 6.32 -2.64
CA LYS A 123 -2.33 7.13 -1.44
C LYS A 123 -3.22 6.65 -0.28
N GLY A 124 -2.62 6.50 0.91
CA GLY A 124 -3.32 6.05 2.12
C GLY A 124 -3.47 4.53 2.23
N PHE A 125 -3.25 3.77 1.15
CA PHE A 125 -3.32 2.31 1.17
C PHE A 125 -2.06 1.69 1.78
N PRO A 126 -2.18 0.54 2.48
CA PRO A 126 -1.05 -0.14 3.10
C PRO A 126 -0.06 -0.66 2.07
N CYS A 127 1.20 -0.75 2.47
CA CYS A 127 2.26 -1.18 1.58
C CYS A 127 3.42 -1.81 2.36
N LEU A 128 4.25 -2.62 1.69
CA LEU A 128 5.49 -3.14 2.26
C LEU A 128 6.72 -2.41 1.71
N ARG A 129 6.67 -2.01 0.44
CA ARG A 129 7.77 -1.40 -0.34
C ARG A 129 7.20 -0.49 -1.43
N ASP A 130 8.02 0.40 -1.97
CA ASP A 130 7.63 1.41 -2.97
C ASP A 130 7.00 0.82 -4.23
N ALA A 131 7.36 -0.42 -4.60
CA ALA A 131 6.77 -1.11 -5.75
C ALA A 131 5.25 -1.31 -5.61
N HIS A 132 4.71 -1.30 -4.39
CA HIS A 132 3.28 -1.45 -4.14
C HIS A 132 2.52 -0.13 -4.31
N CYS A 133 3.22 1.01 -4.48
CA CYS A 133 2.66 2.35 -4.39
C CYS A 133 2.59 3.10 -5.73
N LEU A 134 2.53 2.39 -6.87
CA LEU A 134 2.33 2.94 -8.24
C LEU A 134 2.86 4.37 -8.45
N GLY A 135 4.18 4.55 -8.32
CA GLY A 135 4.84 5.86 -8.53
C GLY A 135 5.05 6.71 -7.29
N SER A 136 4.71 6.20 -6.10
CA SER A 136 4.92 6.84 -4.80
C SER A 136 5.84 6.00 -3.88
N LEU A 137 6.28 6.63 -2.79
CA LEU A 137 6.98 5.97 -1.69
C LEU A 137 6.00 5.25 -0.76
N CYS A 138 6.46 4.12 -0.22
CA CYS A 138 5.83 3.39 0.87
C CYS A 138 6.51 3.76 2.20
N TRP A 139 5.77 4.37 3.13
CA TRP A 139 6.42 4.95 4.31
C TRP A 139 5.59 4.90 5.60
N ALA A 140 6.29 4.78 6.74
CA ALA A 140 5.71 4.87 8.07
C ALA A 140 5.71 6.33 8.53
N LEU A 141 4.55 6.99 8.40
CA LEU A 141 4.41 8.42 8.64
C LEU A 141 4.28 8.82 10.11
N GLY A 142 4.10 7.89 11.05
CA GLY A 142 3.86 8.23 12.45
C GLY A 142 2.64 9.12 12.67
N ARG A 143 1.62 8.90 11.83
CA ARG A 143 0.31 9.52 11.91
C ARG A 143 -0.77 8.44 11.92
N ARG A 144 -1.86 8.72 12.60
CA ARG A 144 -2.98 7.79 12.81
C ARG A 144 -4.31 8.52 12.70
N CYS A 145 -5.30 7.85 12.11
CA CYS A 145 -6.70 8.24 12.21
C CYS A 145 -7.23 7.97 13.62
N ASP A 146 -8.42 8.51 13.92
CA ASP A 146 -9.08 8.31 15.21
C ASP A 146 -9.45 6.82 15.43
N ASP A 147 -9.74 6.09 14.34
CA ASP A 147 -9.95 4.63 14.32
C ASP A 147 -8.67 3.80 14.50
N GLY A 148 -7.50 4.46 14.48
CA GLY A 148 -6.19 3.87 14.76
C GLY A 148 -5.40 3.35 13.57
N TYR A 149 -5.87 3.49 12.34
CA TYR A 149 -5.05 3.14 11.16
C TYR A 149 -4.07 4.25 10.76
N ALA A 150 -3.00 3.88 10.07
CA ALA A 150 -2.04 4.86 9.54
C ALA A 150 -2.68 5.69 8.41
N CYS A 151 -2.27 6.95 8.29
CA CYS A 151 -2.85 7.90 7.33
C CYS A 151 -1.81 8.89 6.80
N VAL A 152 -2.09 9.45 5.62
CA VAL A 152 -1.34 10.55 5.00
C VAL A 152 -2.02 11.90 5.26
N ASP A 153 -3.34 11.97 5.20
CA ASP A 153 -4.15 13.13 5.61
C ASP A 153 -5.58 12.73 5.95
N ASP A 154 -6.43 13.72 6.23
CA ASP A 154 -7.79 13.52 6.73
C ASP A 154 -8.67 12.75 5.74
N ASP A 155 -8.39 12.79 4.44
CA ASP A 155 -9.17 12.08 3.42
C ASP A 155 -8.94 10.55 3.46
N ASP A 156 -7.85 10.10 4.09
CA ASP A 156 -7.56 8.68 4.28
C ASP A 156 -8.30 8.09 5.49
N CYS A 157 -8.92 8.93 6.32
CA CYS A 157 -9.64 8.51 7.50
C CYS A 157 -11.12 8.26 7.19
N LEU A 158 -11.62 7.07 7.55
CA LEU A 158 -13.05 6.73 7.44
C LEU A 158 -13.93 7.67 8.27
N ASP A 159 -13.43 8.10 9.42
CA ASP A 159 -13.99 9.17 10.25
C ASP A 159 -12.85 9.87 10.99
N GLY A 160 -13.01 11.17 11.25
CA GLY A 160 -12.08 11.96 12.05
C GLY A 160 -10.91 12.58 11.28
N THR A 161 -9.80 12.79 11.99
CA THR A 161 -8.63 13.53 11.47
C THR A 161 -7.36 12.70 11.54
N CYS A 162 -6.45 12.93 10.60
CA CYS A 162 -5.14 12.29 10.58
C CYS A 162 -4.20 13.02 11.56
N GLN A 163 -3.99 12.41 12.72
CA GLN A 163 -3.25 13.00 13.83
C GLN A 163 -1.86 12.40 13.96
N GLY A 164 -0.89 13.23 14.34
CA GLY A 164 0.46 12.78 14.67
C GLY A 164 1.51 13.80 14.26
N THR A 165 2.75 13.54 14.67
CA THR A 165 3.88 14.44 14.41
C THR A 165 4.94 13.80 13.54
N GLY A 166 4.67 12.64 12.94
CA GLY A 166 5.68 11.97 12.16
C GLY A 166 5.94 12.72 10.85
N ASN A 167 7.19 12.61 10.40
CA ASN A 167 7.68 13.39 9.28
C ASN A 167 7.56 12.59 7.99
N PHE A 168 7.22 13.30 6.92
CA PHE A 168 7.46 12.79 5.57
C PHE A 168 8.96 12.55 5.38
N PRO A 169 9.34 11.53 4.61
CA PRO A 169 10.72 11.40 4.17
C PRO A 169 11.05 12.70 3.44
N THR A 170 11.96 13.49 4.01
CA THR A 170 12.51 14.62 3.27
C THR A 170 13.23 13.98 2.10
N PRO A 171 12.85 14.27 0.84
CA PRO A 171 13.60 13.74 -0.28
C PRO A 171 15.04 14.22 -0.07
N THR A 172 15.96 13.28 0.09
CA THR A 172 17.37 13.64 0.02
C THR A 172 17.53 14.25 -1.37
N PRO A 173 18.05 15.48 -1.52
CA PRO A 173 18.24 16.06 -2.83
C PRO A 173 19.24 15.16 -3.57
N THR A 174 18.71 14.21 -4.35
CA THR A 174 19.45 13.59 -5.42
C THR A 174 19.91 14.74 -6.28
N SER A 175 21.22 14.87 -6.50
CA SER A 175 21.78 15.83 -7.45
C SER A 175 21.10 15.59 -8.80
N ALA A 176 20.04 16.34 -9.06
CA ALA A 176 19.36 16.33 -10.34
C ALA A 176 20.35 16.89 -11.34
N VAL A 177 20.84 16.05 -12.23
CA VAL A 177 21.43 16.51 -13.49
C VAL A 177 20.35 17.35 -14.12
N THR A 178 20.56 18.65 -14.24
CA THR A 178 19.62 19.58 -14.87
C THR A 178 19.30 19.03 -16.26
N PRO A 179 18.09 18.51 -16.52
CA PRO A 179 17.75 18.15 -17.88
C PRO A 179 17.74 19.45 -18.67
N SER A 180 18.51 19.49 -19.75
CA SER A 180 18.27 20.47 -20.81
C SER A 180 16.80 20.34 -21.19
N PRO A 181 16.01 21.42 -21.28
CA PRO A 181 14.61 21.33 -21.65
C PRO A 181 14.52 20.80 -23.08
N THR A 182 14.33 19.50 -23.21
CA THR A 182 13.75 18.90 -24.40
C THR A 182 12.26 19.20 -24.28
N PRO A 183 11.61 19.87 -25.25
CA PRO A 183 10.17 20.03 -25.22
C PRO A 183 9.56 18.63 -25.09
N VAL A 184 8.93 18.35 -23.95
CA VAL A 184 8.20 17.11 -23.73
C VAL A 184 6.98 17.22 -24.63
N ARG A 185 6.97 16.46 -25.73
CA ARG A 185 5.73 16.26 -26.48
C ARG A 185 4.90 15.27 -25.70
N CYS A 186 3.66 15.64 -25.38
CA CYS A 186 2.73 14.72 -24.76
C CYS A 186 2.48 13.54 -25.68
N VAL A 187 2.25 12.37 -25.10
CA VAL A 187 1.56 11.32 -25.83
C VAL A 187 0.18 11.85 -26.24
N GLY A 188 -0.08 11.84 -27.55
CA GLY A 188 -1.31 12.36 -28.13
C GLY A 188 -1.36 13.87 -28.41
N ASP A 189 -0.28 14.65 -28.22
CA ASP A 189 -0.23 16.05 -28.68
C ASP A 189 0.12 16.10 -30.18
N CYS A 190 -0.92 15.94 -31.01
CA CYS A 190 -0.75 15.80 -32.46
C CYS A 190 -0.36 17.10 -33.18
N ASP A 191 -0.69 18.27 -32.61
CA ASP A 191 -0.42 19.58 -33.21
C ASP A 191 0.81 20.29 -32.60
N GLY A 192 1.35 19.76 -31.51
CA GLY A 192 2.56 20.22 -30.85
C GLY A 192 2.34 21.48 -30.02
N ASP A 193 1.11 21.79 -29.63
CA ASP A 193 0.77 22.99 -28.85
C ASP A 193 1.00 22.82 -27.34
N GLY A 194 1.39 21.61 -26.92
CA GLY A 194 1.66 21.26 -25.53
C GLY A 194 0.42 20.84 -24.75
N SER A 195 -0.71 20.62 -25.41
CA SER A 195 -1.95 20.14 -24.81
C SER A 195 -2.53 18.96 -25.60
N VAL A 196 -3.28 18.09 -24.91
CA VAL A 196 -4.02 16.99 -25.55
C VAL A 196 -5.50 17.31 -25.48
N THR A 197 -6.08 17.61 -26.63
CA THR A 197 -7.50 17.88 -26.80
C THR A 197 -8.24 16.65 -27.33
N ILE A 198 -9.57 16.70 -27.28
CA ILE A 198 -10.43 15.64 -27.86
C ILE A 198 -10.15 15.46 -29.36
N ASP A 199 -9.80 16.52 -30.09
CA ASP A 199 -9.50 16.45 -31.52
C ASP A 199 -8.22 15.64 -31.78
N ASN A 200 -7.25 15.71 -30.88
CA ASN A 200 -6.06 14.88 -30.95
C ASN A 200 -6.39 13.40 -30.67
N ILE A 201 -7.22 13.11 -29.66
CA ILE A 201 -7.69 11.74 -29.35
C ILE A 201 -8.45 11.14 -30.55
N LEU A 202 -9.33 11.91 -31.19
CA LEU A 202 -10.06 11.45 -32.38
C LEU A 202 -9.10 11.16 -33.55
N THR A 203 -8.05 11.97 -33.70
CA THR A 203 -7.00 11.74 -34.71
C THR A 203 -6.28 10.41 -34.45
N MET A 204 -5.91 10.12 -33.20
CA MET A 204 -5.29 8.85 -32.82
C MET A 204 -6.21 7.65 -33.05
N VAL A 205 -7.50 7.75 -32.71
CA VAL A 205 -8.49 6.68 -32.98
C VAL A 205 -8.58 6.40 -34.48
N ASN A 206 -8.59 7.44 -35.33
CA ASN A 206 -8.61 7.24 -36.78
C ASN A 206 -7.32 6.61 -37.33
N ILE A 207 -6.17 6.85 -36.71
CA ILE A 207 -4.90 6.17 -37.03
C ILE A 207 -4.95 4.71 -36.60
N ALA A 208 -5.39 4.42 -35.36
CA ALA A 208 -5.55 3.05 -34.85
C ALA A 208 -6.53 2.21 -35.69
N LEU A 209 -7.55 2.84 -36.27
CA LEU A 209 -8.50 2.22 -37.19
C LEU A 209 -7.97 2.10 -38.63
N GLY A 210 -6.75 2.56 -38.92
CA GLY A 210 -6.14 2.52 -40.26
C GLY A 210 -6.77 3.48 -41.27
N GLN A 211 -7.55 4.48 -40.81
CA GLN A 211 -8.23 5.45 -41.67
C GLN A 211 -7.37 6.69 -41.96
N THR A 212 -6.39 6.96 -41.09
CA THR A 212 -5.49 8.12 -41.17
C THR A 212 -4.04 7.63 -41.03
N PRO A 213 -3.07 8.17 -41.79
CA PRO A 213 -1.68 7.75 -41.66
C PRO A 213 -1.07 8.27 -40.35
N LEU A 214 -0.14 7.48 -39.78
CA LEU A 214 0.60 7.82 -38.55
C LEU A 214 1.29 9.19 -38.60
N SER A 215 1.67 9.65 -39.79
CA SER A 215 2.25 10.99 -39.99
C SER A 215 1.35 12.15 -39.56
N SER A 216 0.08 11.89 -39.31
CA SER A 216 -0.88 12.89 -38.82
C SER A 216 -0.79 13.08 -37.31
N CYS A 217 -0.18 12.13 -36.58
CA CYS A 217 0.06 12.24 -35.14
C CYS A 217 1.17 11.28 -34.70
N PHE A 218 2.43 11.67 -34.91
CA PHE A 218 3.57 10.91 -34.38
C PHE A 218 3.61 10.87 -32.86
N ALA A 219 2.98 11.85 -32.21
CA ALA A 219 2.88 11.90 -30.75
C ALA A 219 1.99 10.78 -30.18
N GLY A 220 1.17 10.14 -31.01
CA GLY A 220 0.29 9.06 -30.57
C GLY A 220 0.91 7.66 -30.56
N ASP A 221 2.09 7.49 -31.15
CA ASP A 221 2.90 6.26 -31.15
C ASP A 221 4.06 6.47 -30.16
N GLU A 222 3.79 6.18 -28.89
CA GLU A 222 4.71 6.42 -27.77
C GLU A 222 5.88 5.44 -27.83
N ASN A 223 5.61 4.21 -28.21
CA ASN A 223 6.59 3.13 -28.19
C ASN A 223 7.46 3.09 -29.48
N GLY A 224 7.05 3.81 -30.53
CA GLY A 224 7.75 3.95 -31.81
C GLY A 224 7.66 2.72 -32.72
N ASP A 225 6.65 1.87 -32.53
CA ASP A 225 6.46 0.63 -33.29
C ASP A 225 5.79 0.84 -34.65
N GLY A 226 5.33 2.07 -34.93
CA GLY A 226 4.70 2.45 -36.18
C GLY A 226 3.19 2.22 -36.20
N THR A 227 2.57 1.90 -35.06
CA THR A 227 1.12 1.77 -34.89
C THR A 227 0.63 2.55 -33.68
N ILE A 228 -0.69 2.80 -33.61
CA ILE A 228 -1.31 3.34 -32.40
C ILE A 228 -2.19 2.25 -31.78
N THR A 229 -1.87 1.84 -30.57
CA THR A 229 -2.58 0.80 -29.82
C THR A 229 -3.50 1.39 -28.73
N VAL A 230 -4.27 0.53 -28.07
CA VAL A 230 -5.23 0.94 -27.04
C VAL A 230 -4.53 1.53 -25.82
N ASP A 231 -3.39 0.98 -25.43
CA ASP A 231 -2.57 1.48 -24.32
C ASP A 231 -2.10 2.92 -24.56
N GLU A 232 -1.71 3.27 -25.79
CA GLU A 232 -1.32 4.63 -26.16
C GLU A 232 -2.51 5.59 -26.20
N LEU A 233 -3.69 5.11 -26.63
CA LEU A 233 -4.93 5.88 -26.52
C LEU A 233 -5.29 6.16 -25.05
N VAL A 234 -5.10 5.19 -24.15
CA VAL A 234 -5.32 5.38 -22.71
C VAL A 234 -4.31 6.37 -22.14
N ALA A 235 -3.05 6.30 -22.55
CA ALA A 235 -2.01 7.26 -22.17
C ALA A 235 -2.38 8.69 -22.61
N ALA A 236 -2.84 8.86 -23.85
CA ALA A 236 -3.28 10.16 -24.38
C ALA A 236 -4.50 10.72 -23.65
N VAL A 237 -5.49 9.87 -23.30
CA VAL A 237 -6.65 10.30 -22.49
C VAL A 237 -6.20 10.73 -21.08
N THR A 238 -5.26 10.01 -20.48
CA THR A 238 -4.69 10.37 -19.18
C THR A 238 -3.99 11.73 -19.25
N ALA A 239 -3.21 11.96 -20.32
CA ALA A 239 -2.55 13.23 -20.60
C ALA A 239 -3.55 14.40 -20.80
N ALA A 240 -4.68 14.14 -21.45
CA ALA A 240 -5.77 15.12 -21.61
C ALA A 240 -6.43 15.49 -20.27
N LEU A 241 -6.53 14.54 -19.33
CA LEU A 241 -7.17 14.76 -18.03
C LEU A 241 -6.25 15.43 -17.00
N LEU A 242 -4.96 15.10 -17.01
CA LEU A 242 -4.00 15.52 -15.98
C LEU A 242 -3.09 16.67 -16.42
N SER A 243 -3.18 17.10 -17.68
CA SER A 243 -2.23 17.98 -18.36
C SER A 243 -0.82 17.39 -18.45
N CYS A 244 -0.12 17.63 -19.56
CA CYS A 244 1.27 17.21 -19.70
C CYS A 244 2.20 18.27 -19.14
N ARG A 245 3.13 17.85 -18.28
CA ARG A 245 4.24 18.68 -17.83
C ARG A 245 5.50 17.86 -17.68
#